data_AF-A0A497TVD2-F1
#
_entry.id   AF-A0A497TVD2-F1
#
_cell.length_a   1.000
_cell.length_b   1.000
_cell.length_c   1.000
_cell.angle_alpha   90.00
_cell.angle_beta   90.00
_cell.angle_gamma   90.00
#
_symmetry.space_group_name_H-M   'P 1'
#
loop_
_entity.id
_entity.type
_entity.pdbx_description
1 polymer ?
#
loop_
_entity_poly.entity_id
_entity_poly.type
_entity_poly.pdbx_seq_one_letter_code
_entity_poly.pdbx_strand_id
1 'polypeptide(L)' 'MLSEHHDIDHEFPEFHKKLEALSAADAEFAELVKKHDTLDNEIRELEERGQPIADESIEAMKYKRTELKDKIYARLRQA' A
#
# COMPACT_ATOMS: atom_id res chain seq x y z
N MET A 1 -0.75 -8.51 -17.09
CA MET A 1 -0.58 -7.08 -16.77
C MET A 1 -0.95 -6.94 -15.31
N LEU A 2 0.02 -6.69 -14.44
CA LEU A 2 -0.17 -6.57 -12.99
C LEU A 2 -0.29 -5.07 -12.65
N SER A 3 -1.32 -4.39 -13.17
CA SER A 3 -1.27 -2.92 -13.26
C SER A 3 -2.55 -2.17 -12.93
N GLU A 4 -3.55 -2.78 -12.27
CA GLU A 4 -4.77 -2.04 -11.90
C GLU A 4 -5.32 -2.41 -10.53
N HIS A 5 -4.46 -2.44 -9.50
CA HIS A 5 -4.91 -2.31 -8.12
C HIS A 5 -4.06 -1.24 -7.43
N HIS A 6 -4.31 0.02 -7.80
CA HIS A 6 -3.78 1.17 -7.09
C HIS A 6 -4.69 1.46 -5.90
N ASP A 7 -4.60 0.66 -4.84
CA ASP A 7 -5.33 0.96 -3.60
C ASP A 7 -4.90 2.29 -3.02
N ILE A 8 -3.61 2.62 -3.16
CA ILE A 8 -3.12 3.89 -2.62
C ILE A 8 -3.58 5.12 -3.41
N ASP A 9 -3.73 5.04 -4.73
CA ASP A 9 -4.29 6.15 -5.52
C ASP A 9 -5.78 6.33 -5.26
N HIS A 10 -6.51 5.25 -4.98
CA HIS A 10 -7.90 5.35 -4.54
C HIS A 10 -8.02 5.88 -3.11
N GLU A 11 -7.07 5.60 -2.23
CA GLU A 11 -7.03 6.16 -0.88
C GLU A 11 -6.63 7.64 -0.88
N PHE A 12 -5.87 8.11 -1.88
CA PHE A 12 -5.40 9.49 -1.99
C PHE A 12 -5.62 10.10 -3.40
N PRO A 13 -6.86 10.24 -3.87
CA PRO A 13 -7.15 10.70 -5.23
C PRO A 13 -6.67 12.15 -5.47
N GLU A 14 -6.65 12.97 -4.42
CA GLU A 14 -6.12 14.34 -4.48
C GLU A 14 -4.59 14.40 -4.65
N PHE A 15 -3.87 13.34 -4.28
CA PHE A 15 -2.42 13.23 -4.38
C PHE A 15 -1.96 12.38 -5.57
N HIS A 16 -2.85 11.87 -6.42
CA HIS A 16 -2.51 10.99 -7.56
C HIS A 16 -1.32 11.49 -8.40
N LYS A 17 -1.38 12.75 -8.88
CA LYS A 17 -0.27 13.34 -9.65
C LYS A 17 1.05 13.41 -8.87
N LYS A 18 0.97 13.59 -7.55
CA LYS A 18 2.13 13.68 -6.67
C LYS A 18 2.68 12.29 -6.34
N LEU A 19 1.82 11.29 -6.19
CA LEU A 19 2.18 9.88 -6.09
C LEU A 19 2.98 9.44 -7.32
N GLU A 20 2.48 9.72 -8.52
CA GLU A 20 3.17 9.38 -9.77
C GLU A 20 4.52 10.12 -9.88
N ALA A 21 4.53 11.44 -9.67
CA ALA A 21 5.74 12.24 -9.77
C ALA A 21 6.81 11.83 -8.75
N LEU A 22 6.41 11.59 -7.49
CA LEU A 22 7.32 11.20 -6.42
C LEU A 22 7.80 9.76 -6.60
N SER A 23 6.96 8.84 -7.08
CA SER A 23 7.39 7.48 -7.41
C SER A 23 8.37 7.45 -8.59
N ALA A 24 8.23 8.36 -9.56
CA ALA A 24 9.18 8.48 -10.66
C ALA A 24 10.51 9.12 -10.22
N ALA A 25 10.49 10.00 -9.22
CA ALA A 25 11.66 10.76 -8.78
C ALA A 25 12.41 10.14 -7.58
N ASP A 26 11.74 9.38 -6.74
CA ASP A 26 12.28 8.77 -5.51
C ASP A 26 12.03 7.25 -5.54
N ALA A 27 13.12 6.50 -5.72
CA ALA A 27 13.08 5.04 -5.77
C ALA A 27 12.67 4.42 -4.42
N GLU A 28 13.04 5.03 -3.29
CA GLU A 28 12.61 4.54 -1.97
C GLU A 28 11.11 4.73 -1.79
N PHE A 29 10.56 5.84 -2.30
CA PHE A 29 9.12 6.08 -2.30
C PHE A 29 8.38 5.08 -3.20
N ALA A 30 8.90 4.81 -4.39
CA ALA A 30 8.34 3.79 -5.28
C ALA A 30 8.33 2.40 -4.61
N GLU A 31 9.39 2.04 -3.89
CA GLU A 31 9.43 0.80 -3.12
C GLU A 31 8.43 0.79 -1.96
N LEU A 32 8.19 1.91 -1.28
CA LEU A 32 7.17 2.02 -0.25
C LEU A 32 5.77 1.78 -0.79
N VAL A 33 5.42 2.43 -1.90
CA VAL A 33 4.13 2.23 -2.60
C VAL A 33 3.97 0.77 -3.02
N LYS A 34 4.99 0.19 -3.66
CA LYS A 34 4.97 -1.22 -4.06
C LYS A 34 4.79 -2.17 -2.88
N LYS A 35 5.44 -1.91 -1.74
CA LYS A 35 5.29 -2.72 -0.51
C LYS A 35 3.88 -2.63 0.05
N HIS A 36 3.28 -1.44 0.04
CA HIS A 36 1.89 -1.25 0.45
C HIS A 36 0.95 -2.09 -0.41
N ASP A 37 1.04 -1.97 -1.74
CA ASP A 37 0.14 -2.67 -2.66
C ASP A 37 0.35 -4.18 -2.64
N THR A 38 1.59 -4.63 -2.48
CA THR A 38 1.89 -6.07 -2.32
C THR A 38 1.24 -6.62 -1.05
N LEU A 39 1.37 -5.89 0.07
CA LEU A 39 0.81 -6.31 1.35
C LEU A 39 -0.73 -6.31 1.34
N ASP A 40 -1.35 -5.32 0.70
CA ASP A 40 -2.81 -5.27 0.56
C ASP A 40 -3.35 -6.44 -0.28
N ASN A 41 -2.69 -6.74 -1.41
CA ASN A 41 -3.01 -7.91 -2.21
C ASN A 41 -2.84 -9.22 -1.41
N GLU A 42 -1.77 -9.34 -0.64
CA GLU A 42 -1.54 -10.52 0.20
C GLU A 42 -2.63 -10.67 1.27
N ILE A 43 -3.04 -9.57 1.94
CA ILE A 43 -4.16 -9.60 2.89
C ILE A 43 -5.44 -10.09 2.20
N ARG A 44 -5.76 -9.57 1.01
CA ARG A 44 -6.95 -9.99 0.25
C ARG A 44 -6.90 -11.46 -0.14
N GLU A 45 -5.79 -11.92 -0.69
CA GLU A 45 -5.63 -13.34 -1.07
C GLU A 45 -5.80 -14.26 0.14
N LEU A 46 -5.29 -13.84 1.30
CA LEU A 46 -5.40 -14.59 2.55
C LEU A 46 -6.85 -14.59 3.10
N GLU A 47 -7.56 -13.46 3.02
CA GLU A 47 -8.97 -13.35 3.39
C GLU A 47 -9.87 -14.17 2.45
N GLU A 48 -9.60 -14.15 1.13
CA GLU A 48 -10.35 -14.91 0.12
C GLU A 48 -10.12 -16.43 0.22
N ARG A 49 -8.91 -16.86 0.59
CA ARG A 49 -8.58 -18.28 0.76
C ARG A 49 -9.33 -18.94 1.92
N GLY A 50 -9.96 -18.15 2.80
CA GLY A 50 -10.78 -18.66 3.91
C GLY A 50 -10.03 -19.61 4.84
N GLN A 51 -8.69 -19.58 4.83
CA GLN A 51 -7.88 -20.43 5.68
C GLN A 51 -7.93 -19.89 7.11
N PRO A 52 -7.87 -20.77 8.13
CA PRO A 52 -7.71 -20.36 9.52
C PRO A 52 -6.26 -19.90 9.73
N ILE A 53 -5.88 -18.83 9.04
CA ILE A 53 -4.74 -18.03 9.45
C ILE A 53 -5.15 -17.48 10.80
N ALA A 54 -4.33 -17.67 11.83
CA ALA A 54 -4.60 -17.09 13.13
C ALA A 54 -4.90 -15.59 12.92
N ASP A 55 -6.06 -15.12 13.37
CA ASP A 55 -6.52 -13.74 13.17
C ASP A 55 -5.40 -12.72 13.45
N GLU A 56 -4.54 -13.02 14.43
CA GLU A 56 -3.35 -12.25 14.81
C GLU A 56 -2.36 -11.97 13.66
N SER A 57 -2.18 -12.90 12.71
CA SER A 57 -1.28 -12.68 11.57
C SER A 57 -1.87 -11.73 10.54
N ILE A 58 -3.16 -11.85 10.25
CA ILE A 58 -3.87 -10.91 9.37
C ILE A 58 -3.94 -9.53 10.03
N GLU A 59 -4.21 -9.45 11.33
CA GLU A 59 -4.19 -8.20 12.09
C GLU A 59 -2.81 -7.52 12.07
N ALA A 60 -1.73 -8.30 12.22
CA ALA A 60 -0.37 -7.75 12.09
C ALA A 60 -0.08 -7.23 10.67
N MET A 61 -0.60 -7.88 9.63
CA MET A 61 -0.48 -7.41 8.25
C MET A 61 -1.30 -6.13 8.01
N LYS A 62 -2.53 -6.06 8.52
CA LYS A 62 -3.37 -4.85 8.49
C LYS A 62 -2.72 -3.67 9.21
N TYR A 63 -2.08 -3.93 10.34
CA TYR A 63 -1.30 -2.92 11.05
C TYR A 63 -0.15 -2.39 10.18
N LYS A 64 0.67 -3.29 9.62
CA LYS A 64 1.76 -2.91 8.71
C LYS A 64 1.27 -2.16 7.48
N ARG A 65 0.11 -2.53 6.91
CA ARG A 65 -0.49 -1.79 5.78
C ARG A 65 -0.80 -0.35 6.19
N THR A 66 -1.39 -0.16 7.36
CA THR A 66 -1.69 1.18 7.90
C THR A 66 -0.41 1.99 8.13
N GLU A 67 0.64 1.38 8.69
CA GLU A 67 1.93 2.05 8.87
C GLU A 67 2.58 2.48 7.54
N LEU A 68 2.49 1.64 6.51
CA LEU A 68 3.01 1.96 5.18
C LEU A 68 2.23 3.12 4.56
N LYS A 69 0.90 3.11 4.71
CA LYS A 69 0.03 4.21 4.27
C LYS A 69 0.42 5.53 4.93
N ASP A 70 0.60 5.54 6.25
CA ASP A 70 0.98 6.75 7.00
C ASP A 70 2.33 7.29 6.54
N LYS A 71 3.31 6.41 6.28
CA LYS A 71 4.62 6.79 5.74
C LYS A 71 4.51 7.42 4.35
N ILE A 72 3.68 6.85 3.48
CA ILE A 72 3.45 7.36 2.13
C ILE A 72 2.77 8.72 2.20
N TYR A 73 1.73 8.87 3.02
CA TYR A 73 1.07 10.15 3.25
C TYR A 73 2.02 11.22 3.80
N ALA A 74 2.87 10.86 4.77
CA ALA A 74 3.86 11.78 5.33
C ALA A 74 4.85 12.27 4.24
N ARG A 75 5.33 11.38 3.37
CA ARG A 75 6.19 11.73 2.24
C ARG A 75 5.46 12.63 1.23
N LEU A 76 4.19 12.33 0.91
CA LEU A 76 3.35 13.17 0.04
C LEU A 76 3.12 14.57 0.61
N ARG A 77 3.05 14.72 1.94
CA ARG A 77 2.90 16.01 2.61
C ARG A 77 4.21 16.81 2.70
N GLN A 78 5.36 16.15 2.61
CA GLN A 78 6.69 16.77 2.72
C GLN A 78 7.32 17.15 1.38
N ALA A 79 6.98 16.44 0.30
CA ALA A 79 7.30 16.82 -1.07
C ALA A 79 6.53 18.07 -1.52
#